data_AF-A0A3M7CXJ3-F1
#
_entry.id   AF-A0A3M7CXJ3-F1
#
_cell.length_a   1.000
_cell.length_b   1.000
_cell.length_c   1.000
_cell.angle_alpha   90.00
_cell.angle_beta   90.00
_cell.angle_gamma   90.00
#
_symmetry.space_group_name_H-M   'P 1'
#
loop_
_entity.id
_entity.type
_entity.pdbx_description
1 polymer ?
#
loop_
_entity_poly.entity_id
_entity_poly.type
_entity_poly.pdbx_seq_one_letter_code
_entity_poly.pdbx_strand_id
1 'polypeptide(L)'
;MSLQLSAYLSTIKPSVNFRQNLALNYGAFLEDIPQRLGKNKALDAAVTALVSAHSNVCCKRKATPQTLVKYSLALEALKSNLDCVHEASSSETLCAIMVLLICQNFLGVPPGQWTGHCEGAAHILRARGFRKPLDHFESRLLMSARGSVLVEGIFNPAIHFADDEWRRIVELDVSYESEAVEGKVLRHLASIPSLTRQAKKLPMERQIVIVEAQSHLAAIGNLMKKTRDQLRSVEAEGECPLGLIASMIHAAAMRAYGFCLAGALIMHHMIRCLDVTNATSALESAVLVDEPLQLAKKANTYTPFASAHMHFVLAAAYINAATDDQRQAIQIAISAYQIDCSGDSWTSLHSPGLQWLDDLRYGFDMLVA
;
A
#
# COMPACT_ATOMS: atom_id res chain seq x y z
N MET A 1 -1.01 -31.21 -14.53
CA MET A 1 -1.08 -29.84 -13.96
C MET A 1 -2.40 -29.73 -13.22
N SER A 2 -2.42 -29.39 -11.92
CA SER A 2 -3.67 -29.29 -11.15
C SER A 2 -4.53 -28.12 -11.66
N LEU A 3 -5.86 -28.22 -11.52
CA LEU A 3 -6.81 -27.18 -11.95
C LEU A 3 -6.50 -25.83 -11.29
N GLN A 4 -6.16 -25.84 -10.00
CA GLN A 4 -5.78 -24.66 -9.22
C GLN A 4 -4.52 -23.99 -9.77
N LEU A 5 -3.46 -24.76 -10.09
CA LEU A 5 -2.22 -24.24 -10.65
C LEU A 5 -2.49 -23.58 -12.02
N SER A 6 -3.27 -24.23 -12.89
CA SER A 6 -3.64 -23.66 -14.18
C SER A 6 -4.44 -22.36 -14.04
N ALA A 7 -5.36 -22.31 -13.06
CA ALA A 7 -6.17 -21.13 -12.80
C ALA A 7 -5.33 -19.99 -12.19
N TYR A 8 -4.34 -20.29 -11.37
CA TYR A 8 -3.42 -19.29 -10.83
C TYR A 8 -2.50 -18.70 -11.90
N LEU A 9 -1.88 -19.55 -12.73
CA LEU A 9 -1.00 -19.10 -13.81
C LEU A 9 -1.69 -18.15 -14.80
N SER A 10 -3.02 -18.28 -14.98
CA SER A 10 -3.79 -17.38 -15.83
C SER A 10 -3.95 -15.97 -15.26
N THR A 11 -3.54 -15.71 -14.02
CA THR A 11 -3.57 -14.38 -13.36
C THR A 11 -2.24 -13.63 -13.43
N ILE A 12 -1.14 -14.33 -13.73
CA ILE A 12 0.23 -13.77 -13.72
C ILE A 12 0.99 -13.92 -15.05
N LYS A 13 0.51 -14.73 -16.00
CA LYS A 13 1.19 -14.94 -17.28
C LYS A 13 1.37 -13.62 -18.07
N PRO A 14 2.44 -13.47 -18.87
CA PRO A 14 2.71 -12.23 -19.63
C PRO A 14 1.61 -11.82 -20.61
N SER A 15 0.78 -12.78 -21.07
CA SER A 15 -0.35 -12.50 -21.97
C SER A 15 -1.58 -11.91 -21.28
N VAL A 16 -1.61 -11.87 -19.95
CA VAL A 16 -2.64 -11.16 -19.19
C VAL A 16 -2.46 -9.66 -19.39
N ASN A 17 -3.55 -8.93 -19.56
CA ASN A 17 -3.52 -7.47 -19.60
C ASN A 17 -2.74 -6.95 -18.38
N PHE A 18 -1.69 -6.15 -18.58
CA PHE A 18 -0.81 -5.74 -17.49
C PHE A 18 -1.57 -5.02 -16.35
N ARG A 19 -2.69 -4.36 -16.65
CA ARG A 19 -3.59 -3.72 -15.65
C ARG A 19 -4.26 -4.71 -14.70
N GLN A 20 -4.31 -5.97 -15.10
CA GLN A 20 -4.96 -7.08 -14.39
C GLN A 20 -3.96 -8.16 -13.93
N ASN A 21 -2.68 -8.05 -14.29
CA ASN A 21 -1.67 -9.04 -13.93
C ASN A 21 -1.30 -8.89 -12.44
N LEU A 22 -1.44 -9.94 -11.65
CA LEU A 22 -1.20 -9.85 -10.21
C LEU A 22 0.28 -9.61 -9.87
N ALA A 23 1.20 -10.32 -10.50
CA ALA A 23 2.63 -10.21 -10.21
C ALA A 23 3.18 -8.81 -10.52
N LEU A 24 2.76 -8.21 -11.63
CA LEU A 24 3.19 -6.87 -12.03
C LEU A 24 2.71 -5.76 -11.09
N ASN A 25 1.60 -5.98 -10.36
CA ASN A 25 0.94 -4.95 -9.58
C ASN A 25 1.04 -5.14 -8.06
N TYR A 26 1.13 -6.38 -7.58
CA TYR A 26 1.18 -6.71 -6.14
C TYR A 26 2.53 -7.28 -5.70
N GLY A 27 3.42 -7.62 -6.62
CA GLY A 27 4.80 -7.98 -6.32
C GLY A 27 5.24 -9.28 -6.97
N ALA A 28 6.54 -9.33 -7.27
CA ALA A 28 7.14 -10.41 -8.03
C ALA A 28 7.20 -11.76 -7.26
N PHE A 29 7.01 -11.76 -5.94
CA PHE A 29 6.92 -13.00 -5.14
C PHE A 29 5.77 -13.92 -5.60
N LEU A 30 4.73 -13.36 -6.23
CA LEU A 30 3.62 -14.09 -6.81
C LEU A 30 4.07 -15.04 -7.94
N GLU A 31 5.18 -14.74 -8.61
CA GLU A 31 5.74 -15.62 -9.64
C GLU A 31 6.32 -16.93 -9.07
N ASP A 32 6.70 -16.95 -7.79
CA ASP A 32 7.26 -18.14 -7.12
C ASP A 32 6.19 -19.06 -6.53
N ILE A 33 4.97 -18.55 -6.30
CA ILE A 33 3.86 -19.33 -5.70
C ILE A 33 3.60 -20.67 -6.39
N PRO A 34 3.65 -20.82 -7.73
CA PRO A 34 3.46 -22.11 -8.39
C PRO A 34 4.34 -23.24 -7.85
N GLN A 35 5.57 -22.95 -7.44
CA GLN A 35 6.52 -23.93 -6.90
C GLN A 35 6.30 -24.24 -5.40
N ARG A 36 5.40 -23.48 -4.76
CA ARG A 36 5.06 -23.56 -3.34
C ARG A 36 3.70 -24.23 -3.10
N LEU A 37 2.85 -24.30 -4.11
CA LEU A 37 1.53 -24.95 -4.01
C LEU A 37 1.65 -26.43 -3.61
N GLY A 38 0.72 -26.89 -2.77
CA GLY A 38 0.66 -28.25 -2.23
C GLY A 38 1.55 -28.49 -1.01
N LYS A 39 2.33 -27.50 -0.58
CA LYS A 39 3.21 -27.62 0.61
C LYS A 39 2.60 -27.03 1.87
N ASN A 40 1.70 -26.05 1.74
CA ASN A 40 1.13 -25.32 2.86
C ASN A 40 -0.36 -25.05 2.61
N LYS A 41 -1.20 -25.57 3.51
CA LYS A 41 -2.67 -25.54 3.35
C LYS A 41 -3.24 -24.12 3.36
N ALA A 42 -2.68 -23.23 4.18
CA ALA A 42 -3.11 -21.83 4.23
C ALA A 42 -2.81 -21.12 2.90
N LEU A 43 -1.61 -21.32 2.34
CA LEU A 43 -1.24 -20.74 1.05
C LEU A 43 -2.12 -21.27 -0.09
N ASP A 44 -2.38 -22.57 -0.12
CA ASP A 44 -3.25 -23.17 -1.15
C ASP A 44 -4.68 -22.62 -1.06
N ALA A 45 -5.24 -22.51 0.15
CA ALA A 45 -6.57 -21.95 0.35
C ALA A 45 -6.61 -20.45 -0.04
N ALA A 46 -5.60 -19.67 0.36
CA ALA A 46 -5.46 -18.26 0.02
C ALA A 46 -5.37 -18.03 -1.49
N VAL A 47 -4.59 -18.84 -2.22
CA VAL A 47 -4.50 -18.80 -3.68
C VAL A 47 -5.83 -19.14 -4.35
N THR A 48 -6.58 -20.11 -3.79
CA THR A 48 -7.91 -20.45 -4.30
C THR A 48 -8.90 -19.29 -4.14
N ALA A 49 -8.86 -18.60 -3.00
CA ALA A 49 -9.65 -17.39 -2.77
C ALA A 49 -9.24 -16.26 -3.74
N LEU A 50 -7.93 -16.03 -3.90
CA LEU A 50 -7.36 -14.98 -4.75
C LEU A 50 -7.77 -15.14 -6.21
N VAL A 51 -7.67 -16.34 -6.76
CA VAL A 51 -8.10 -16.61 -8.15
C VAL A 51 -9.59 -16.32 -8.33
N SER A 52 -10.42 -16.69 -7.34
CA SER A 52 -11.86 -16.42 -7.38
C SER A 52 -12.16 -14.92 -7.31
N ALA A 53 -11.51 -14.19 -6.41
CA ALA A 53 -11.67 -12.76 -6.25
C ALA A 53 -11.17 -11.99 -7.48
N HIS A 54 -9.96 -12.31 -7.97
CA HIS A 54 -9.38 -11.75 -9.19
C HIS A 54 -10.30 -11.90 -10.40
N SER A 55 -10.90 -13.08 -10.58
CA SER A 55 -11.85 -13.33 -11.65
C SER A 55 -13.09 -12.43 -11.55
N ASN A 56 -13.63 -12.20 -10.35
CA ASN A 56 -14.77 -11.29 -10.18
C ASN A 56 -14.38 -9.87 -10.58
N VAL A 57 -13.24 -9.37 -10.09
CA VAL A 57 -12.75 -8.02 -10.40
C VAL A 57 -12.51 -7.83 -11.89
N CYS A 58 -11.82 -8.77 -12.53
CA CYS A 58 -11.53 -8.69 -13.97
C CYS A 58 -12.80 -8.75 -14.84
N CYS A 59 -13.84 -9.44 -14.36
CA CYS A 59 -15.16 -9.46 -14.98
C CYS A 59 -16.07 -8.31 -14.56
N LYS A 60 -15.58 -7.34 -13.77
CA LYS A 60 -16.36 -6.23 -13.19
C LYS A 60 -17.59 -6.70 -12.42
N ARG A 61 -17.42 -7.75 -11.62
CA ARG A 61 -18.46 -8.36 -10.77
C ARG A 61 -18.12 -8.15 -9.30
N LYS A 62 -19.17 -8.02 -8.49
CA LYS A 62 -19.06 -8.04 -7.03
C LYS A 62 -18.57 -9.40 -6.54
N ALA A 63 -18.08 -9.43 -5.29
CA ALA A 63 -17.77 -10.67 -4.60
C ALA A 63 -19.00 -11.60 -4.57
N THR A 64 -18.83 -12.83 -5.05
CA THR A 64 -19.89 -13.85 -4.98
C THR A 64 -19.88 -14.54 -3.62
N PRO A 65 -21.01 -15.11 -3.15
CA PRO A 65 -21.03 -15.93 -1.94
C PRO A 65 -19.98 -17.04 -1.95
N GLN A 66 -19.73 -17.67 -3.10
CA GLN A 66 -18.69 -18.69 -3.24
C GLN A 66 -17.27 -18.12 -3.05
N THR A 67 -17.03 -16.88 -3.46
CA THR A 67 -15.74 -16.21 -3.24
C THR A 67 -15.54 -15.88 -1.77
N LEU A 68 -16.60 -15.41 -1.09
CA LEU A 68 -16.56 -15.15 0.35
C LEU A 68 -16.32 -16.44 1.15
N VAL A 69 -16.99 -17.54 0.78
CA VAL A 69 -16.74 -18.87 1.39
C VAL A 69 -15.28 -19.30 1.22
N LYS A 70 -14.70 -19.14 0.02
CA LYS A 70 -13.28 -19.47 -0.20
C LYS A 70 -12.36 -18.61 0.65
N TYR A 71 -12.65 -17.32 0.80
CA TYR A 71 -11.88 -16.43 1.66
C TYR A 71 -11.98 -16.86 3.14
N SER A 72 -13.19 -17.17 3.64
CA SER A 72 -13.38 -17.68 5.01
C SER A 72 -12.63 -18.99 5.26
N LEU A 73 -12.68 -19.94 4.32
CA LEU A 73 -11.92 -21.19 4.41
C LEU A 73 -10.40 -20.96 4.45
N ALA A 74 -9.92 -19.94 3.73
CA ALA A 74 -8.51 -19.57 3.77
C ALA A 74 -8.11 -18.94 5.11
N LEU A 75 -8.98 -18.15 5.75
CA LEU A 75 -8.77 -17.65 7.11
C LEU A 75 -8.74 -18.78 8.14
N GLU A 76 -9.64 -19.77 8.04
CA GLU A 76 -9.65 -20.96 8.91
C GLU A 76 -8.37 -21.79 8.76
N ALA A 77 -7.91 -21.99 7.51
CA ALA A 77 -6.67 -22.69 7.23
C ALA A 77 -5.45 -21.92 7.77
N LEU A 78 -5.43 -20.58 7.60
CA LEU A 78 -4.38 -19.73 8.18
C LEU A 78 -4.34 -19.84 9.70
N LYS A 79 -5.50 -19.74 10.37
CA LYS A 79 -5.58 -19.90 11.83
C LYS A 79 -5.01 -21.24 12.29
N SER A 80 -5.42 -22.32 11.63
CA SER A 80 -4.91 -23.67 11.93
C SER A 80 -3.39 -23.79 11.73
N ASN A 81 -2.84 -23.09 10.72
CA ASN A 81 -1.40 -23.02 10.49
C ASN A 81 -0.65 -22.24 11.58
N LEU A 82 -1.24 -21.15 12.08
CA LEU A 82 -0.66 -20.33 13.15
C LEU A 82 -0.61 -21.07 14.49
N ASP A 83 -1.51 -22.03 14.72
CA ASP A 83 -1.48 -22.92 15.90
C ASP A 83 -0.31 -23.93 15.86
N CYS A 84 0.33 -24.11 14.70
CA CYS A 84 1.50 -24.99 14.54
C CYS A 84 2.80 -24.18 14.62
N VAL A 85 3.61 -24.44 15.66
CA VAL A 85 4.87 -23.70 15.92
C VAL A 85 5.82 -23.65 14.72
N HIS A 86 5.91 -24.73 13.94
CA HIS A 86 6.81 -24.81 12.78
C HIS A 86 6.28 -24.06 11.55
N GLU A 87 4.96 -24.00 11.37
CA GLU A 87 4.33 -23.33 10.24
C GLU A 87 4.07 -21.85 10.50
N ALA A 88 3.88 -21.46 11.77
CA ALA A 88 3.51 -20.10 12.14
C ALA A 88 4.50 -19.05 11.60
N SER A 89 5.80 -19.36 11.58
CA SER A 89 6.86 -18.45 11.13
C SER A 89 7.41 -18.76 9.72
N SER A 90 6.75 -19.65 8.97
CA SER A 90 7.20 -20.05 7.62
C SER A 90 6.98 -18.96 6.58
N SER A 91 7.80 -18.96 5.53
CA SER A 91 7.63 -18.04 4.39
C SER A 91 6.30 -18.28 3.68
N GLU A 92 5.83 -19.53 3.62
CA GLU A 92 4.54 -19.90 3.06
C GLU A 92 3.37 -19.31 3.87
N THR A 93 3.44 -19.30 5.20
CA THR A 93 2.43 -18.66 6.06
C THR A 93 2.41 -17.14 5.89
N LEU A 94 3.58 -16.49 5.84
CA LEU A 94 3.65 -15.06 5.51
C LEU A 94 3.09 -14.78 4.11
N CYS A 95 3.35 -15.65 3.14
CA CYS A 95 2.82 -15.53 1.79
C CYS A 95 1.30 -15.67 1.77
N ALA A 96 0.73 -16.61 2.54
CA ALA A 96 -0.71 -16.77 2.68
C ALA A 96 -1.36 -15.48 3.23
N ILE A 97 -0.75 -14.85 4.24
CA ILE A 97 -1.20 -13.56 4.79
C ILE A 97 -1.15 -12.46 3.72
N MET A 98 -0.05 -12.33 2.99
CA MET A 98 0.07 -11.33 1.92
C MET A 98 -0.91 -11.57 0.77
N VAL A 99 -1.19 -12.83 0.42
CA VAL A 99 -2.21 -13.18 -0.58
C VAL A 99 -3.62 -12.84 -0.07
N LEU A 100 -3.91 -13.09 1.21
CA LEU A 100 -5.19 -12.72 1.82
C LEU A 100 -5.38 -11.21 1.91
N LEU A 101 -4.31 -10.44 2.15
CA LEU A 101 -4.34 -8.98 2.04
C LEU A 101 -4.76 -8.52 0.64
N ILE A 102 -4.21 -9.13 -0.42
CA ILE A 102 -4.62 -8.84 -1.80
C ILE A 102 -6.09 -9.22 -2.02
N CYS A 103 -6.53 -10.39 -1.53
CA CYS A 103 -7.94 -10.79 -1.58
C CYS A 103 -8.83 -9.75 -0.91
N GLN A 104 -8.46 -9.29 0.29
CA GLN A 104 -9.27 -8.33 1.04
C GLN A 104 -9.34 -6.98 0.32
N ASN A 105 -8.27 -6.54 -0.34
CA ASN A 105 -8.32 -5.36 -1.22
C ASN A 105 -9.33 -5.52 -2.36
N PHE A 106 -9.61 -6.76 -2.81
CA PHE A 106 -10.61 -7.03 -3.82
C PHE A 106 -12.01 -7.19 -3.28
N LEU A 107 -12.16 -7.59 -2.01
CA LEU A 107 -13.45 -7.85 -1.35
C LEU A 107 -13.96 -6.66 -0.53
N GLY A 108 -13.10 -5.66 -0.31
CA GLY A 108 -13.33 -4.55 0.60
C GLY A 108 -12.98 -4.88 2.05
N VAL A 109 -12.78 -3.82 2.82
CA VAL A 109 -12.61 -3.87 4.28
C VAL A 109 -13.87 -3.24 4.90
N PRO A 110 -14.46 -3.85 5.95
CA PRO A 110 -15.57 -3.22 6.67
C PRO A 110 -15.19 -1.81 7.16
N PRO A 111 -16.14 -0.85 7.15
CA PRO A 111 -15.88 0.50 7.66
C PRO A 111 -15.31 0.50 9.08
N GLY A 112 -14.31 1.36 9.33
CA GLY A 112 -13.69 1.52 10.64
C GLY A 112 -12.78 0.38 11.10
N GLN A 113 -12.42 -0.56 10.22
CA GLN A 113 -11.54 -1.68 10.55
C GLN A 113 -10.24 -1.64 9.71
N TRP A 114 -9.14 -2.06 10.33
CA TRP A 114 -7.92 -2.40 9.61
C TRP A 114 -8.06 -3.79 8.96
N THR A 115 -7.16 -4.10 8.03
CA THR A 115 -7.15 -5.42 7.37
C THR A 115 -6.92 -6.55 8.36
N GLY A 116 -6.15 -6.29 9.43
CA GLY A 116 -5.62 -7.29 10.35
C GLY A 116 -4.49 -8.14 9.75
N HIS A 117 -4.37 -8.19 8.41
CA HIS A 117 -3.32 -8.93 7.72
C HIS A 117 -1.94 -8.29 7.88
N CYS A 118 -1.85 -6.95 7.86
CA CYS A 118 -0.56 -6.29 8.10
C CYS A 118 -0.09 -6.46 9.54
N GLU A 119 -1.00 -6.47 10.52
CA GLU A 119 -0.71 -6.82 11.91
C GLU A 119 -0.23 -8.27 12.02
N GLY A 120 -0.94 -9.21 11.40
CA GLY A 120 -0.51 -10.61 11.32
C GLY A 120 0.88 -10.75 10.69
N ALA A 121 1.12 -10.08 9.56
CA ALA A 121 2.43 -10.07 8.90
C ALA A 121 3.52 -9.48 9.82
N ALA A 122 3.22 -8.41 10.55
CA ALA A 122 4.14 -7.82 11.52
C ALA A 122 4.53 -8.82 12.63
N HIS A 123 3.57 -9.59 13.15
CA HIS A 123 3.86 -10.65 14.12
C HIS A 123 4.75 -11.74 13.54
N ILE A 124 4.50 -12.17 12.30
CA ILE A 124 5.34 -13.17 11.64
C ILE A 124 6.76 -12.65 11.39
N LEU A 125 6.91 -11.39 10.97
CA LEU A 125 8.22 -10.75 10.79
C LEU A 125 9.04 -10.74 12.09
N ARG A 126 8.41 -10.47 13.25
CA ARG A 126 9.07 -10.58 14.56
C ARG A 126 9.42 -12.02 14.91
N ALA A 127 8.47 -12.94 14.77
CA ALA A 127 8.64 -14.35 15.12
C ALA A 127 9.77 -15.02 14.31
N ARG A 128 9.91 -14.66 13.04
CA ARG A 128 11.00 -15.10 12.16
C ARG A 128 12.38 -14.61 12.62
N GLY A 129 12.43 -13.49 13.34
CA GLY A 129 13.63 -12.70 13.58
C GLY A 129 14.06 -11.95 12.31
N PHE A 130 14.61 -10.76 12.48
CA PHE A 130 15.09 -9.88 11.38
C PHE A 130 16.40 -10.38 10.73
N ARG A 131 16.44 -11.68 10.41
CA ARG A 131 17.54 -12.37 9.74
C ARG A 131 17.45 -12.20 8.23
N LYS A 132 18.55 -12.47 7.53
CA LYS A 132 18.59 -12.50 6.05
C LYS A 132 17.53 -13.46 5.47
N PRO A 133 17.00 -13.18 4.27
CA PRO A 133 16.09 -14.11 3.58
C PRO A 133 16.72 -15.51 3.44
N LEU A 134 15.91 -16.55 3.61
CA LEU A 134 16.29 -17.96 3.50
C LEU A 134 16.54 -18.36 2.04
N ASP A 135 15.76 -17.80 1.13
CA ASP A 135 15.85 -18.03 -0.31
C ASP A 135 15.34 -16.83 -1.11
N HIS A 136 15.40 -16.96 -2.44
CA HIS A 136 14.96 -15.93 -3.38
C HIS A 136 13.47 -15.58 -3.22
N PHE A 137 12.61 -16.57 -2.98
CA PHE A 137 11.18 -16.36 -2.79
C PHE A 137 10.91 -15.50 -1.56
N GLU A 138 11.52 -15.86 -0.44
CA GLU A 138 11.36 -15.12 0.80
C GLU A 138 11.90 -13.69 0.66
N SER A 139 13.01 -13.51 -0.06
CA SER A 139 13.54 -12.17 -0.34
C SER A 139 12.51 -11.30 -1.07
N ARG A 140 11.86 -11.82 -2.12
CA ARG A 140 10.82 -11.08 -2.86
C ARG A 140 9.58 -10.84 -2.01
N LEU A 141 9.20 -11.82 -1.19
CA LEU A 141 8.04 -11.72 -0.30
C LEU A 141 8.24 -10.64 0.77
N LEU A 142 9.40 -10.61 1.43
CA LEU A 142 9.73 -9.61 2.44
C LEU A 142 9.75 -8.19 1.85
N MET A 143 10.29 -8.04 0.63
CA MET A 143 10.29 -6.76 -0.09
C MET A 143 8.88 -6.24 -0.40
N SER A 144 7.93 -7.13 -0.68
CA SER A 144 6.51 -6.76 -0.82
C SER A 144 5.84 -6.50 0.52
N ALA A 145 6.08 -7.34 1.52
CA ALA A 145 5.46 -7.24 2.85
C ALA A 145 5.82 -5.95 3.59
N ARG A 146 7.09 -5.50 3.50
CA ARG A 146 7.54 -4.28 4.21
C ARG A 146 6.72 -3.05 3.83
N GLY A 147 6.28 -2.94 2.58
CA GLY A 147 5.50 -1.78 2.12
C GLY A 147 4.14 -1.72 2.79
N SER A 148 3.41 -2.83 2.79
CA SER A 148 2.10 -2.94 3.44
C SER A 148 2.19 -2.77 4.95
N VAL A 149 3.14 -3.46 5.60
CA VAL A 149 3.33 -3.39 7.06
C VAL A 149 3.74 -1.99 7.51
N LEU A 150 4.64 -1.32 6.77
CA LEU A 150 5.04 0.04 7.08
C LEU A 150 3.88 1.02 6.94
N VAL A 151 3.21 1.00 5.79
CA VAL A 151 2.14 1.96 5.50
C VAL A 151 1.02 1.80 6.52
N GLU A 152 0.57 0.59 6.83
CA GLU A 152 -0.44 0.39 7.86
C GLU A 152 0.10 0.77 9.26
N GLY A 153 1.35 0.40 9.59
CA GLY A 153 1.92 0.67 10.91
C GLY A 153 2.26 2.14 11.20
N ILE A 154 2.22 3.02 10.21
CA ILE A 154 2.21 4.47 10.45
C ILE A 154 0.91 4.91 11.14
N PHE A 155 -0.22 4.27 10.82
CA PHE A 155 -1.55 4.70 11.27
C PHE A 155 -2.19 3.73 12.29
N ASN A 156 -1.80 2.46 12.27
CA ASN A 156 -2.34 1.42 13.13
C ASN A 156 -1.44 1.23 14.38
N PRO A 157 -1.89 1.66 15.57
CA PRO A 157 -1.09 1.55 16.80
C PRO A 157 -0.83 0.10 17.25
N ALA A 158 -1.58 -0.89 16.73
CA ALA A 158 -1.33 -2.30 17.02
C ALA A 158 -0.02 -2.80 16.37
N ILE A 159 0.46 -2.13 15.32
CA ILE A 159 1.72 -2.46 14.64
C ILE A 159 2.86 -1.64 15.28
N HIS A 160 3.38 -2.14 16.40
CA HIS A 160 4.46 -1.46 17.13
C HIS A 160 5.83 -2.16 16.96
N PHE A 161 6.76 -1.52 16.25
CA PHE A 161 8.17 -1.93 16.22
C PHE A 161 9.08 -0.93 16.95
N ALA A 162 10.17 -1.46 17.50
CA ALA A 162 11.29 -0.65 17.97
C ALA A 162 12.02 0.02 16.79
N ASP A 163 12.82 1.05 17.07
CA ASP A 163 13.49 1.84 16.02
C ASP A 163 14.45 1.01 15.16
N ASP A 164 15.17 0.07 15.78
CA ASP A 164 16.07 -0.84 15.07
C ASP A 164 15.31 -1.90 14.25
N GLU A 165 14.17 -2.36 14.75
CA GLU A 165 13.28 -3.27 14.04
C GLU A 165 12.70 -2.61 12.79
N TRP A 166 12.19 -1.38 12.90
CA TRP A 166 11.71 -0.60 11.76
C TRP A 166 12.79 -0.44 10.68
N ARG A 167 14.00 -0.07 11.10
CA ARG A 167 15.14 0.06 10.20
C ARG A 167 15.44 -1.25 9.46
N ARG A 168 15.48 -2.38 10.17
CA ARG A 168 15.75 -3.70 9.57
C ARG A 168 14.66 -4.16 8.60
N ILE A 169 13.38 -3.93 8.92
CA ILE A 169 12.23 -4.27 8.03
C ILE A 169 12.30 -3.48 6.73
N VAL A 170 12.76 -2.24 6.82
CA VAL A 170 12.73 -1.29 5.72
C VAL A 170 13.96 -1.44 4.84
N GLU A 171 15.14 -1.64 5.42
CA GLU A 171 16.38 -1.80 4.65
C GLU A 171 16.46 -3.17 3.97
N LEU A 172 16.10 -4.26 4.66
CA LEU A 172 16.24 -5.66 4.19
C LEU A 172 17.62 -5.96 3.56
N ASP A 173 18.69 -5.34 4.08
CA ASP A 173 20.05 -5.39 3.53
C ASP A 173 20.18 -4.92 2.06
N VAL A 174 19.20 -4.18 1.53
CA VAL A 174 19.22 -3.57 0.20
C VAL A 174 19.88 -2.20 0.28
N SER A 175 20.83 -1.91 -0.62
CA SER A 175 21.44 -0.56 -0.69
C SER A 175 20.41 0.48 -1.13
N TYR A 176 20.48 1.68 -0.56
CA TYR A 176 19.56 2.76 -0.90
C TYR A 176 19.61 3.09 -2.39
N GLU A 177 20.80 3.14 -2.99
CA GLU A 177 21.02 3.49 -4.40
C GLU A 177 20.28 2.54 -5.34
N SER A 178 20.37 1.24 -5.07
CA SER A 178 19.76 0.16 -5.86
C SER A 178 18.23 0.08 -5.74
N GLU A 179 17.65 0.78 -4.78
CA GLU A 179 16.23 0.65 -4.47
C GLU A 179 15.34 1.44 -5.44
N ALA A 180 14.17 0.87 -5.75
CA ALA A 180 13.11 1.57 -6.44
C ALA A 180 12.64 2.81 -5.65
N VAL A 181 12.07 3.79 -6.33
CA VAL A 181 11.67 5.06 -5.71
C VAL A 181 10.67 4.84 -4.58
N GLU A 182 9.72 3.90 -4.77
CA GLU A 182 8.74 3.53 -3.76
C GLU A 182 9.44 3.07 -2.46
N GLY A 183 10.46 2.24 -2.56
CA GLY A 183 11.25 1.79 -1.41
C GLY A 183 11.98 2.94 -0.71
N LYS A 184 12.57 3.85 -1.48
CA LYS A 184 13.27 5.04 -0.94
C LYS A 184 12.34 5.91 -0.11
N VAL A 185 11.13 6.17 -0.63
CA VAL A 185 10.10 6.93 0.11
C VAL A 185 9.69 6.20 1.38
N LEU A 186 9.46 4.89 1.30
CA LEU A 186 9.15 4.06 2.47
C LEU A 186 10.25 4.16 3.55
N ARG A 187 11.54 4.26 3.17
CA ARG A 187 12.62 4.48 4.15
C ARG A 187 12.50 5.78 4.91
N HIS A 188 12.10 6.85 4.24
CA HIS A 188 11.89 8.12 4.92
C HIS A 188 10.66 8.07 5.82
N LEU A 189 9.56 7.44 5.38
CA LEU A 189 8.34 7.30 6.19
C LEU A 189 8.52 6.40 7.42
N ALA A 190 9.48 5.48 7.39
CA ALA A 190 9.83 4.64 8.54
C ALA A 190 10.31 5.40 9.78
N SER A 191 10.73 6.65 9.61
CA SER A 191 11.13 7.53 10.72
C SER A 191 9.94 8.01 11.55
N ILE A 192 8.73 8.06 10.99
CA ILE A 192 7.55 8.69 11.59
C ILE A 192 7.26 8.13 13.00
N PRO A 193 7.16 6.80 13.23
CA PRO A 193 6.87 6.29 14.56
C PRO A 193 7.92 6.68 15.61
N SER A 194 9.21 6.71 15.22
CA SER A 194 10.29 7.13 16.13
C SER A 194 10.20 8.62 16.45
N LEU A 195 10.11 9.46 15.42
CA LEU A 195 10.01 10.91 15.53
C LEU A 195 8.80 11.34 16.38
N THR A 196 7.64 10.71 16.18
CA THR A 196 6.46 10.97 16.98
C THR A 196 6.65 10.60 18.46
N ARG A 197 7.27 9.45 18.74
CA ARG A 197 7.60 9.06 20.13
C ARG A 197 8.58 10.05 20.77
N GLN A 198 9.57 10.52 20.02
CA GLN A 198 10.55 11.50 20.50
C GLN A 198 9.87 12.84 20.83
N ALA A 199 9.01 13.34 19.93
CA ALA A 199 8.25 14.58 20.15
C ALA A 199 7.38 14.52 21.41
N LYS A 200 6.79 13.35 21.72
CA LYS A 200 6.00 13.12 22.94
C LYS A 200 6.84 13.08 24.21
N LYS A 201 8.02 12.44 24.15
CA LYS A 201 8.91 12.30 25.31
C LYS A 201 9.65 13.58 25.64
N LEU A 202 10.00 14.38 24.63
CA LEU A 202 10.85 15.57 24.77
C LEU A 202 10.14 16.81 24.18
N PRO A 203 9.08 17.33 24.82
CA PRO A 203 8.34 18.47 24.28
C PRO A 203 9.21 19.73 24.06
N MET A 204 10.23 19.91 24.90
CA MET A 204 11.19 21.02 24.81
C MET A 204 12.17 20.89 23.64
N GLU A 205 12.30 19.70 23.06
CA GLU A 205 13.19 19.39 21.93
C GLU A 205 12.42 19.18 20.62
N ARG A 206 11.13 19.56 20.59
CA ARG A 206 10.28 19.41 19.41
C ARG A 206 10.88 20.02 18.14
N GLN A 207 11.65 21.10 18.26
CA GLN A 207 12.35 21.72 17.15
C GLN A 207 13.36 20.78 16.47
N ILE A 208 14.05 19.92 17.23
CA ILE A 208 15.01 18.95 16.69
C ILE A 208 14.26 17.92 15.83
N VAL A 209 13.13 17.41 16.33
CA VAL A 209 12.27 16.47 15.61
C VAL A 209 11.73 17.11 14.32
N ILE A 210 11.31 18.38 14.37
CA ILE A 210 10.86 19.12 13.18
C ILE A 210 11.97 19.23 12.14
N VAL A 211 13.20 19.57 12.55
CA VAL A 211 14.35 19.69 11.64
C VAL A 211 14.69 18.33 10.99
N GLU A 212 14.61 17.25 11.76
CA GLU A 212 14.82 15.90 11.21
C GLU A 212 13.73 15.52 10.21
N ALA A 213 12.45 15.73 10.55
CA ALA A 213 11.32 15.52 9.64
C ALA A 213 11.43 16.36 8.36
N GLN A 214 11.87 17.62 8.47
CA GLN A 214 12.15 18.50 7.32
C GLN A 214 13.26 17.94 6.42
N SER A 215 14.30 17.32 6.99
CA SER A 215 15.34 16.65 6.21
C SER A 215 14.79 15.46 5.41
N HIS A 216 13.93 14.65 6.03
CA HIS A 216 13.21 13.57 5.33
C HIS A 216 12.30 14.12 4.23
N LEU A 217 11.55 15.20 4.49
CA LEU A 217 10.71 15.84 3.48
C LEU A 217 11.53 16.39 2.31
N ALA A 218 12.67 17.02 2.57
CA ALA A 218 13.56 17.53 1.53
C ALA A 218 14.13 16.40 0.65
N ALA A 219 14.51 15.27 1.26
CA ALA A 219 14.96 14.10 0.53
C ALA A 219 13.86 13.52 -0.38
N ILE A 220 12.63 13.41 0.13
CA ILE A 220 11.46 13.01 -0.67
C ILE A 220 11.20 14.04 -1.78
N GLY A 221 11.33 15.34 -1.51
CA GLY A 221 11.15 16.42 -2.49
C GLY A 221 12.12 16.29 -3.68
N ASN A 222 13.37 15.89 -3.43
CA ASN A 222 14.33 15.61 -4.50
C ASN A 222 13.90 14.42 -5.38
N LEU A 223 13.40 13.33 -4.77
CA LEU A 223 12.85 12.18 -5.48
C LEU A 223 11.60 12.56 -6.29
N MET A 224 10.73 13.39 -5.69
CA MET A 224 9.51 13.90 -6.31
C MET A 224 9.81 14.71 -7.56
N LYS A 225 10.78 15.64 -7.50
CA LYS A 225 11.22 16.42 -8.66
C LYS A 225 11.71 15.51 -9.78
N LYS A 226 12.60 14.56 -9.46
CA LYS A 226 13.14 13.61 -10.44
C LYS A 226 12.06 12.77 -11.11
N THR A 227 11.13 12.21 -10.33
CA THR A 227 10.05 11.38 -10.86
C THR A 227 9.00 12.17 -11.64
N ARG A 228 8.74 13.43 -11.25
CA ARG A 228 7.91 14.35 -12.03
C ARG A 228 8.50 14.62 -13.41
N ASP A 229 9.80 14.90 -13.48
CA ASP A 229 10.48 15.16 -14.74
C ASP A 229 10.51 13.90 -15.64
N GLN A 230 10.72 12.73 -15.04
CA GLN A 230 10.62 11.44 -15.74
C GLN A 230 9.21 11.19 -16.30
N LEU A 231 8.16 11.42 -15.50
CA LEU A 231 6.78 11.27 -15.95
C LEU A 231 6.48 12.22 -17.13
N ARG A 232 6.88 13.49 -17.01
CA ARG A 232 6.71 14.49 -18.09
C ARG A 232 7.44 14.09 -19.37
N SER A 233 8.65 13.52 -19.26
CA SER A 233 9.39 13.01 -20.42
C SER A 233 8.60 11.90 -21.14
N VAL A 234 8.09 10.93 -20.37
CA VAL A 234 7.28 9.83 -20.92
C VAL A 234 5.98 10.34 -21.55
N GLU A 235 5.36 11.38 -20.97
CA GLU A 235 4.15 12.00 -21.51
C GLU A 235 4.40 12.84 -22.77
N ALA A 236 5.55 13.51 -22.86
CA ALA A 236 5.92 14.34 -24.02
C ALA A 236 6.21 13.53 -25.29
N GLU A 237 6.58 12.26 -25.14
CA GLU A 237 6.91 11.36 -26.26
C GLU A 237 5.66 10.79 -26.99
N GLY A 238 4.42 11.11 -26.55
CA GLY A 238 3.21 10.45 -27.05
C GLY A 238 2.06 11.37 -27.48
N GLU A 239 1.93 11.62 -28.80
CA GLU A 239 0.69 12.13 -29.43
C GLU A 239 -0.18 10.99 -30.05
N CYS A 240 0.22 9.72 -29.91
CA CYS A 240 -0.47 8.53 -30.44
C CYS A 240 -0.81 7.54 -29.31
N PRO A 241 -1.75 6.59 -29.50
CA PRO A 241 -2.04 5.56 -28.50
C PRO A 241 -0.75 4.82 -28.10
N LEU A 242 -0.37 4.94 -26.82
CA LEU A 242 0.83 4.31 -26.28
C LEU A 242 0.78 2.79 -26.54
N GLY A 243 1.82 2.23 -27.17
CA GLY A 243 2.00 0.78 -27.25
C GLY A 243 2.07 0.15 -25.85
N LEU A 244 1.94 -1.17 -25.75
CA LEU A 244 1.89 -1.89 -24.46
C LEU A 244 3.08 -1.55 -23.54
N ILE A 245 4.31 -1.57 -24.08
CA ILE A 245 5.52 -1.26 -23.31
C ILE A 245 5.50 0.19 -22.82
N ALA A 246 5.13 1.14 -23.69
CA ALA A 246 5.05 2.54 -23.33
C ALA A 246 3.97 2.81 -22.26
N SER A 247 2.84 2.10 -22.32
CA SER A 247 1.80 2.13 -21.29
C SER A 247 2.28 1.59 -19.94
N MET A 248 3.08 0.52 -19.93
CA MET A 248 3.67 -0.03 -18.71
C MET A 248 4.70 0.94 -18.10
N ILE A 249 5.53 1.56 -18.93
CA ILE A 249 6.51 2.59 -18.50
C ILE A 249 5.77 3.79 -17.91
N HIS A 250 4.74 4.29 -18.58
CA HIS A 250 3.94 5.41 -18.10
C HIS A 250 3.23 5.09 -16.77
N ALA A 251 2.62 3.91 -16.64
CA ALA A 251 2.02 3.47 -15.39
C ALA A 251 3.04 3.36 -14.24
N ALA A 252 4.24 2.83 -14.51
CA ALA A 252 5.32 2.74 -13.53
C ALA A 252 5.84 4.14 -13.13
N ALA A 253 6.01 5.07 -14.08
CA ALA A 253 6.42 6.44 -13.80
C ALA A 253 5.37 7.18 -12.93
N MET A 254 4.08 7.03 -13.23
CA MET A 254 3.01 7.58 -12.40
C MET A 254 3.01 6.99 -10.99
N ARG A 255 3.24 5.68 -10.85
CA ARG A 255 3.33 5.03 -9.53
C ARG A 255 4.50 5.59 -8.72
N ALA A 256 5.69 5.68 -9.29
CA ALA A 256 6.86 6.23 -8.63
C ALA A 256 6.64 7.68 -8.17
N TYR A 257 6.04 8.51 -9.04
CA TYR A 257 5.69 9.88 -8.71
C TYR A 257 4.61 9.98 -7.63
N GLY A 258 3.56 9.14 -7.72
CA GLY A 258 2.48 9.09 -6.74
C GLY A 258 2.98 8.70 -5.35
N PHE A 259 3.90 7.75 -5.23
CA PHE A 259 4.52 7.41 -3.95
C PHE A 259 5.29 8.60 -3.35
N CYS A 260 6.04 9.35 -4.17
CA CYS A 260 6.70 10.58 -3.70
C CYS A 260 5.69 11.62 -3.19
N LEU A 261 4.60 11.85 -3.92
CA LEU A 261 3.52 12.75 -3.49
C LEU A 261 2.95 12.33 -2.15
N ALA A 262 2.56 11.05 -2.01
CA ALA A 262 2.01 10.52 -0.77
C ALA A 262 2.99 10.67 0.40
N GLY A 263 4.27 10.34 0.19
CA GLY A 263 5.30 10.48 1.22
C GLY A 263 5.53 11.93 1.63
N ALA A 264 5.56 12.86 0.67
CA ALA A 264 5.71 14.27 0.95
C ALA A 264 4.51 14.80 1.75
N LEU A 265 3.29 14.43 1.35
CA LEU A 265 2.05 14.81 2.04
C LEU A 265 2.01 14.29 3.48
N ILE A 266 2.37 13.03 3.71
CA ILE A 266 2.37 12.44 5.07
C ILE A 266 3.43 13.13 5.95
N MET A 267 4.65 13.33 5.44
CA MET A 267 5.72 13.97 6.21
C MET A 267 5.42 15.46 6.46
N HIS A 268 4.84 16.15 5.48
CA HIS A 268 4.37 17.54 5.64
C HIS A 268 3.29 17.65 6.72
N HIS A 269 2.31 16.75 6.71
CA HIS A 269 1.25 16.72 7.72
C HIS A 269 1.82 16.48 9.12
N MET A 270 2.78 15.57 9.27
CA MET A 270 3.50 15.37 10.54
C MET A 270 4.17 16.66 11.02
N ILE A 271 4.92 17.35 10.15
CA ILE A 271 5.58 18.61 10.50
C ILE A 271 4.55 19.66 10.94
N ARG A 272 3.40 19.76 10.25
CA ARG A 272 2.31 20.67 10.62
C ARG A 272 1.73 20.40 11.99
N CYS A 273 1.51 19.13 12.34
CA CYS A 273 1.02 18.76 13.67
C CYS A 273 2.03 19.12 14.77
N LEU A 274 3.33 19.09 14.47
CA LEU A 274 4.39 19.47 15.40
C LEU A 274 4.57 21.00 15.50
N ASP A 275 4.53 21.71 14.37
CA ASP A 275 4.73 23.17 14.25
C ASP A 275 3.40 23.93 14.10
N VAL A 276 2.67 24.03 15.21
CA VAL A 276 1.40 24.77 15.31
C VAL A 276 1.52 26.28 15.10
N THR A 277 2.73 26.84 14.99
CA THR A 277 2.94 28.29 14.87
C THR A 277 3.09 28.79 13.43
N ASN A 278 3.26 27.89 12.46
CA ASN A 278 3.61 28.26 11.09
C ASN A 278 2.40 28.27 10.14
N ALA A 279 1.72 29.41 10.05
CA ALA A 279 0.57 29.61 9.17
C ALA A 279 0.86 29.38 7.67
N THR A 280 2.12 29.55 7.24
CA THR A 280 2.57 29.33 5.85
C THR A 280 2.34 27.89 5.39
N SER A 281 2.44 26.94 6.32
CA SER A 281 2.35 25.50 6.03
C SER A 281 0.95 25.04 5.60
N ALA A 282 -0.10 25.77 5.98
CA ALA A 282 -1.48 25.47 5.58
C ALA A 282 -1.75 25.80 4.10
N LEU A 283 -1.17 26.88 3.58
CA LEU A 283 -1.30 27.28 2.18
C LEU A 283 -0.54 26.32 1.26
N GLU A 284 0.66 25.90 1.66
CA GLU A 284 1.46 24.90 0.94
C GLU A 284 0.73 23.55 0.85
N SER A 285 0.05 23.15 1.92
CA SER A 285 -0.76 21.92 1.95
C SER A 285 -1.90 21.93 0.92
N ALA A 286 -2.60 23.06 0.76
CA ALA A 286 -3.71 23.16 -0.19
C ALA A 286 -3.23 23.00 -1.64
N VAL A 287 -2.06 23.56 -1.99
CA VAL A 287 -1.45 23.44 -3.32
C VAL A 287 -0.96 22.00 -3.58
N LEU A 288 -0.43 21.34 -2.55
CA LEU A 288 0.05 19.96 -2.67
C LEU A 288 -1.07 18.93 -2.92
N VAL A 289 -2.33 19.25 -2.60
CA VAL A 289 -3.49 18.36 -2.79
C VAL A 289 -3.99 18.29 -4.24
N ASP A 290 -3.79 19.36 -5.03
CA ASP A 290 -4.27 19.40 -6.42
C ASP A 290 -3.52 18.44 -7.33
N GLU A 291 -2.22 18.22 -7.07
CA GLU A 291 -1.40 17.31 -7.88
C GLU A 291 -1.85 15.83 -7.78
N PRO A 292 -2.12 15.25 -6.59
CA PRO A 292 -2.80 13.96 -6.44
C PRO A 292 -4.08 13.83 -7.27
N LEU A 293 -4.95 14.85 -7.28
CA LEU A 293 -6.21 14.83 -8.03
C LEU A 293 -5.96 14.83 -9.55
N GLN A 294 -4.96 15.57 -10.03
CA GLN A 294 -4.58 15.55 -11.44
C GLN A 294 -3.98 14.20 -11.84
N LEU A 295 -3.10 13.64 -11.01
CA LEU A 295 -2.54 12.31 -11.22
C LEU A 295 -3.64 11.24 -11.24
N ALA A 296 -4.62 11.35 -10.34
CA ALA A 296 -5.79 10.48 -10.29
C ALA A 296 -6.64 10.52 -11.56
N LYS A 297 -6.73 11.65 -12.27
CA LYS A 297 -7.46 11.67 -13.55
C LYS A 297 -6.74 10.86 -14.62
N LYS A 298 -5.41 10.97 -14.67
CA LYS A 298 -4.56 10.27 -15.65
C LYS A 298 -4.46 8.77 -15.37
N ALA A 299 -4.23 8.40 -14.10
CA ALA A 299 -4.05 7.01 -13.69
C ALA A 299 -5.30 6.13 -13.85
N ASN A 300 -6.48 6.73 -14.01
CA ASN A 300 -7.74 6.00 -14.13
C ASN A 300 -7.78 5.03 -15.34
N THR A 301 -7.01 5.33 -16.39
CA THR A 301 -6.87 4.45 -17.57
C THR A 301 -6.22 3.08 -17.23
N TYR A 302 -5.51 2.99 -16.11
CA TYR A 302 -4.79 1.80 -15.65
C TYR A 302 -5.51 1.00 -14.56
N THR A 303 -6.79 1.27 -14.33
CA THR A 303 -7.63 0.47 -13.45
C THR A 303 -7.75 -0.99 -13.95
N PRO A 304 -7.95 -1.98 -13.05
CA PRO A 304 -8.08 -1.81 -11.59
C PRO A 304 -6.76 -1.86 -10.83
N PHE A 305 -5.74 -2.64 -11.25
CA PHE A 305 -4.58 -2.91 -10.39
C PHE A 305 -3.37 -2.01 -10.66
N ALA A 306 -3.11 -1.65 -11.91
CA ALA A 306 -1.94 -0.83 -12.26
C ALA A 306 -2.02 0.61 -11.73
N SER A 307 -3.20 1.05 -11.32
CA SER A 307 -3.42 2.30 -10.61
C SER A 307 -3.85 2.14 -9.15
N ALA A 308 -3.79 0.93 -8.56
CA ALA A 308 -4.25 0.67 -7.19
C ALA A 308 -3.50 1.52 -6.13
N HIS A 309 -2.26 1.93 -6.42
CA HIS A 309 -1.48 2.84 -5.59
C HIS A 309 -2.17 4.18 -5.34
N MET A 310 -3.10 4.61 -6.21
CA MET A 310 -3.84 5.86 -6.05
C MET A 310 -4.69 5.90 -4.78
N HIS A 311 -5.09 4.76 -4.20
CA HIS A 311 -5.74 4.74 -2.89
C HIS A 311 -4.84 5.35 -1.81
N PHE A 312 -3.55 4.98 -1.80
CA PHE A 312 -2.57 5.52 -0.84
C PHE A 312 -2.31 7.01 -1.09
N VAL A 313 -2.15 7.40 -2.36
CA VAL A 313 -1.91 8.80 -2.75
C VAL A 313 -3.08 9.70 -2.36
N LEU A 314 -4.31 9.28 -2.65
CA LEU A 314 -5.51 10.05 -2.36
C LEU A 314 -5.82 10.06 -0.85
N ALA A 315 -5.53 8.99 -0.11
CA ALA A 315 -5.61 9.00 1.35
C ALA A 315 -4.63 10.02 1.98
N ALA A 316 -3.37 10.06 1.50
CA ALA A 316 -2.39 11.06 1.94
C ALA A 316 -2.79 12.50 1.56
N ALA A 317 -3.45 12.69 0.42
CA ALA A 317 -4.02 13.98 0.05
C ALA A 317 -5.20 14.35 0.97
N TYR A 318 -6.03 13.40 1.34
CA TYR A 318 -7.21 13.63 2.17
C TYR A 318 -6.85 14.18 3.55
N ILE A 319 -5.83 13.62 4.21
CA ILE A 319 -5.37 14.13 5.52
C ILE A 319 -4.85 15.57 5.45
N ASN A 320 -4.41 16.02 4.26
CA ASN A 320 -3.87 17.36 4.01
C ASN A 320 -4.89 18.35 3.42
N ALA A 321 -6.12 17.90 3.14
CA ALA A 321 -7.15 18.73 2.51
C ALA A 321 -7.56 19.89 3.42
N ALA A 322 -7.45 21.13 2.92
CA ALA A 322 -7.73 22.33 3.70
C ALA A 322 -9.23 22.67 3.71
N THR A 323 -9.94 22.43 2.60
CA THR A 323 -11.35 22.79 2.42
C THR A 323 -12.26 21.57 2.29
N ASP A 324 -13.56 21.75 2.54
CA ASP A 324 -14.56 20.71 2.31
C ASP A 324 -14.66 20.33 0.82
N ASP A 325 -14.52 21.31 -0.08
CA ASP A 325 -14.49 21.07 -1.53
C ASP A 325 -13.33 20.14 -1.94
N GLN A 326 -12.14 20.33 -1.36
CA GLN A 326 -11.01 19.44 -1.60
C GLN A 326 -11.28 18.03 -1.06
N ARG A 327 -11.83 17.93 0.16
CA ARG A 327 -12.22 16.63 0.74
C ARG A 327 -13.22 15.89 -0.14
N GLN A 328 -14.25 16.61 -0.61
CA GLN A 328 -15.26 16.10 -1.53
C GLN A 328 -14.64 15.64 -2.85
N ALA A 329 -13.76 16.43 -3.46
CA ALA A 329 -13.09 16.08 -4.71
C ALA A 329 -12.25 14.80 -4.57
N ILE A 330 -11.55 14.63 -3.44
CA ILE A 330 -10.74 13.44 -3.16
C ILE A 330 -11.62 12.21 -2.94
N GLN A 331 -12.72 12.33 -2.19
CA GLN A 331 -13.69 11.23 -2.01
C GLN A 331 -14.30 10.76 -3.33
N ILE A 332 -14.63 11.70 -4.22
CA ILE A 332 -15.09 11.36 -5.57
C ILE A 332 -13.97 10.65 -6.34
N ALA A 333 -12.74 11.18 -6.31
CA ALA A 333 -11.62 10.61 -7.04
C ALA A 333 -11.27 9.19 -6.56
N ILE A 334 -11.24 8.94 -5.25
CA ILE A 334 -10.86 7.64 -4.70
C ILE A 334 -11.91 6.56 -4.99
N SER A 335 -13.19 6.95 -5.10
CA SER A 335 -14.27 6.02 -5.48
C SER A 335 -14.06 5.38 -6.85
N ALA A 336 -13.41 6.08 -7.79
CA ALA A 336 -13.12 5.56 -9.13
C ALA A 336 -12.09 4.41 -9.13
N TYR A 337 -11.33 4.28 -8.03
CA TYR A 337 -10.32 3.24 -7.85
C TYR A 337 -10.82 2.08 -7.00
N GLN A 338 -11.94 2.25 -6.29
CA GLN A 338 -12.51 1.19 -5.47
C GLN A 338 -12.92 0.01 -6.34
N ILE A 339 -12.51 -1.18 -5.90
CA ILE A 339 -12.89 -2.44 -6.50
C ILE A 339 -14.27 -2.80 -5.92
N ASP A 340 -15.32 -2.31 -6.57
CA ASP A 340 -16.74 -2.33 -6.14
C ASP A 340 -17.17 -3.63 -5.42
N CYS A 341 -17.33 -3.56 -4.09
CA CYS A 341 -17.71 -4.71 -3.26
C CYS A 341 -18.89 -4.51 -2.30
N SER A 342 -19.50 -3.33 -2.21
CA SER A 342 -20.72 -3.14 -1.40
C SER A 342 -21.91 -2.75 -2.27
N GLY A 343 -23.08 -3.25 -1.88
CA GLY A 343 -24.34 -3.18 -2.63
C GLY A 343 -24.87 -1.76 -2.91
N ASP A 344 -24.44 -0.78 -2.12
CA ASP A 344 -25.16 0.47 -2.03
C ASP A 344 -24.58 1.53 -2.95
N SER A 345 -25.44 2.02 -3.84
CA SER A 345 -25.28 3.18 -4.70
C SER A 345 -24.50 4.32 -4.01
N TRP A 346 -23.25 4.52 -4.43
CA TRP A 346 -22.30 5.55 -3.98
C TRP A 346 -22.66 6.98 -4.42
N THR A 347 -23.94 7.28 -4.63
CA THR A 347 -24.40 8.64 -5.00
C THR A 347 -24.44 9.60 -3.81
N SER A 348 -24.20 9.11 -2.59
CA SER A 348 -24.13 9.89 -1.35
C SER A 348 -22.68 10.13 -0.94
N LEU A 349 -22.29 11.39 -0.83
CA LEU A 349 -20.98 11.85 -0.35
C LEU A 349 -20.67 11.41 1.10
N HIS A 350 -21.71 10.99 1.84
CA HIS A 350 -21.64 10.47 3.20
C HIS A 350 -21.75 8.94 3.25
N SER A 351 -21.37 8.24 2.19
CA SER A 351 -21.37 6.78 2.19
C SER A 351 -20.50 6.26 3.36
N PRO A 352 -21.01 5.35 4.22
CA PRO A 352 -20.26 4.78 5.34
C PRO A 352 -18.92 4.15 4.91
N GLY A 353 -18.79 3.76 3.64
CA GLY A 353 -17.59 3.13 3.09
C GLY A 353 -16.36 4.04 2.91
N LEU A 354 -16.47 5.35 3.10
CA LEU A 354 -15.32 6.28 3.11
C LEU A 354 -15.03 6.91 4.47
N GLN A 355 -15.76 6.52 5.53
CA GLN A 355 -15.54 6.99 6.91
C GLN A 355 -14.09 6.76 7.38
N TRP A 356 -13.45 5.70 6.87
CA TRP A 356 -12.05 5.38 7.18
C TRP A 356 -11.07 6.50 6.81
N LEU A 357 -11.40 7.39 5.86
CA LEU A 357 -10.56 8.54 5.51
C LEU A 357 -10.56 9.60 6.62
N ASP A 358 -11.72 9.84 7.23
CA ASP A 358 -11.83 10.69 8.40
C ASP A 358 -11.14 10.05 9.60
N ASP A 359 -11.38 8.75 9.83
CA ASP A 359 -10.74 8.01 10.91
C ASP A 359 -9.21 8.02 10.77
N LEU A 360 -8.69 7.89 9.54
CA LEU A 360 -7.26 8.00 9.22
C LEU A 360 -6.71 9.38 9.58
N ARG A 361 -7.42 10.46 9.20
CA ARG A 361 -7.02 11.84 9.51
C ARG A 361 -6.98 12.07 11.02
N TYR A 362 -8.08 11.80 11.71
CA TYR A 362 -8.17 11.98 13.17
C TYR A 362 -7.16 11.10 13.91
N GLY A 363 -6.98 9.85 13.47
CA GLY A 363 -6.00 8.94 14.03
C GLY A 363 -4.56 9.47 13.91
N PHE A 364 -4.19 10.05 12.77
CA PHE A 364 -2.87 10.63 12.59
C PHE A 364 -2.67 11.91 13.42
N ASP A 365 -3.69 12.78 13.50
CA ASP A 365 -3.62 13.97 14.34
C ASP A 365 -3.40 13.61 15.81
N MET A 366 -4.12 12.59 16.32
CA MET A 366 -3.95 12.05 17.67
C MET A 366 -2.62 11.32 17.86
N LEU A 367 -2.07 10.74 16.80
CA LEU A 367 -0.77 10.09 16.84
C LEU A 367 0.33 11.13 17.09
N VAL A 368 0.27 12.30 16.44
CA VAL A 368 1.34 13.32 16.51
C VAL A 368 1.14 14.34 17.64
N ALA A 369 -0.11 14.66 18.00
CA ALA A 369 -0.43 15.46 19.21
C ALA A 369 0.04 14.76 20.48
#